data_AF-A0A840RIE4-F1
#
_entry.id   AF-A0A840RIE4-F1
#
_cell.length_a   1.000
_cell.length_b   1.000
_cell.length_c   1.000
_cell.angle_alpha   90.00
_cell.angle_beta   90.00
_cell.angle_gamma   90.00
#
_symmetry.space_group_name_H-M   'P 1'
#
loop_
_entity.id
_entity.type
_entity.pdbx_description
1 polymer ?
#
loop_
_entity_poly.entity_id
_entity_poly.type
_entity_poly.pdbx_seq_one_letter_code
_entity_poly.pdbx_strand_id
1 'polypeptide(L)'
;MIDDIKKSLWAAADKLRTNMDAAEYKHLVLGLIFLKYISDSFDTRRAELTKRFADESDDYFLHDCDDELLAEELEDRDYYKEVNVFWVPEAARWAALRAAAKQPDIGKRIDDALAEIEGENPKLKGILDKRYARAQLPDGKLGELVDLVSTIGFGENASQARDVLGQVYEYFLGQFASAEGKKGGQFYTPASIVKTLVAVLAPHHGKVYDPCCGSGGMFVQSEKFIEAHGGNPRPKADVIFTLGKPPRL
;
A
#
# COMPACT_ATOMS: atom_id res chain seq x y z
N MET A 1 -20.13 -7.03 -0.24
CA MET A 1 -19.10 -7.59 -1.14
C MET A 1 -17.69 -7.29 -0.65
N ILE A 2 -17.22 -6.03 -0.60
CA ILE A 2 -15.86 -5.73 -0.09
C ILE A 2 -15.72 -5.94 1.42
N ASP A 3 -16.77 -5.68 2.21
CA ASP A 3 -16.73 -5.90 3.67
C ASP A 3 -16.66 -7.38 4.05
N ASP A 4 -17.22 -8.26 3.22
CA ASP A 4 -17.15 -9.72 3.41
C ASP A 4 -15.72 -10.22 3.11
N ILE A 5 -15.08 -9.64 2.09
CA ILE A 5 -13.67 -9.88 1.76
C ILE A 5 -12.77 -9.45 2.92
N LYS A 6 -12.94 -8.24 3.46
CA LYS A 6 -12.16 -7.73 4.61
C LYS A 6 -12.29 -8.65 5.83
N LYS A 7 -13.50 -9.07 6.16
CA LYS A 7 -13.77 -9.99 7.28
C LYS A 7 -13.14 -11.36 7.05
N SER A 8 -13.27 -11.91 5.85
CA SER A 8 -12.69 -13.20 5.48
C SER A 8 -11.15 -13.17 5.53
N LEU A 9 -10.54 -12.14 4.94
CA LEU A 9 -9.09 -11.92 4.96
C LEU A 9 -8.57 -11.79 6.39
N TRP A 10 -9.24 -11.00 7.24
CA TRP A 10 -8.85 -10.88 8.64
C TRP A 10 -8.99 -12.20 9.39
N ALA A 11 -10.11 -12.91 9.23
CA ALA A 11 -10.31 -14.20 9.89
C ALA A 11 -9.28 -15.26 9.46
N ALA A 12 -8.82 -15.20 8.20
CA ALA A 12 -7.73 -16.05 7.73
C ALA A 12 -6.39 -15.61 8.30
N ALA A 13 -6.07 -14.31 8.28
CA ALA A 13 -4.82 -13.78 8.83
C ALA A 13 -4.70 -14.02 10.35
N ASP A 14 -5.76 -13.79 11.13
CA ASP A 14 -5.73 -13.99 12.57
C ASP A 14 -5.50 -15.47 12.95
N LYS A 15 -5.96 -16.42 12.13
CA LYS A 15 -5.61 -17.84 12.31
C LYS A 15 -4.12 -18.12 12.06
N LEU A 16 -3.48 -17.37 11.16
CA LEU A 16 -2.06 -17.50 10.83
C LEU A 16 -1.15 -16.83 11.87
N ARG A 17 -1.68 -15.90 12.67
CA ARG A 17 -0.95 -15.23 13.75
C ARG A 17 -0.41 -16.20 14.80
N THR A 18 -1.13 -17.31 15.06
CA THR A 18 -0.81 -18.31 16.09
C THR A 18 -0.57 -17.65 17.47
N ASN A 19 0.67 -17.67 17.97
CA ASN A 19 1.06 -17.10 19.27
C ASN A 19 1.77 -15.73 19.16
N MET A 20 1.91 -15.17 17.95
CA MET A 20 2.61 -13.90 17.76
C MET A 20 1.79 -12.72 18.30
N ASP A 21 2.46 -11.76 18.94
CA ASP A 21 1.80 -10.56 19.44
C ASP A 21 1.18 -9.74 18.29
N ALA A 22 0.01 -9.15 18.55
CA ALA A 22 -0.70 -8.37 17.54
C ALA A 22 0.12 -7.16 17.05
N ALA A 23 0.95 -6.57 17.92
CA ALA A 23 1.78 -5.43 17.56
C ALA A 23 2.95 -5.81 16.65
N GLU A 24 3.46 -7.04 16.71
CA GLU A 24 4.46 -7.53 15.77
C GLU A 24 3.81 -8.02 14.48
N TYR A 25 2.72 -8.78 14.61
CA TYR A 25 2.03 -9.38 13.47
C TYR A 25 1.45 -8.31 12.51
N LYS A 26 1.00 -7.16 13.03
CA LYS A 26 0.49 -6.07 12.18
C LYS A 26 1.51 -5.60 11.16
N HIS A 27 2.79 -5.52 11.53
CA HIS A 27 3.83 -5.00 10.65
C HIS A 27 4.08 -5.96 9.48
N LEU A 28 4.01 -7.27 9.73
CA LEU A 28 4.14 -8.29 8.70
C LEU A 28 2.94 -8.27 7.73
N VAL A 29 1.72 -8.25 8.26
CA VAL A 29 0.51 -8.30 7.41
C VAL A 29 0.37 -7.01 6.60
N LEU A 30 0.48 -5.84 7.24
CA LEU A 30 0.34 -4.56 6.55
C LEU A 30 1.48 -4.34 5.56
N GLY A 31 2.69 -4.81 5.86
CA GLY A 31 3.82 -4.74 4.94
C GLY A 31 3.62 -5.61 3.69
N LEU A 32 3.09 -6.83 3.84
CA LEU A 32 2.78 -7.69 2.68
C LEU A 32 1.64 -7.14 1.83
N ILE A 33 0.59 -6.59 2.44
CA ILE A 33 -0.50 -5.92 1.73
C ILE A 33 0.05 -4.74 0.92
N PHE A 34 0.94 -3.94 1.52
CA PHE A 34 1.60 -2.84 0.84
C PHE A 34 2.47 -3.33 -0.33
N LEU A 35 3.28 -4.38 -0.11
CA LEU A 35 4.13 -4.98 -1.13
C LEU A 35 3.33 -5.51 -2.33
N LYS A 36 2.18 -6.17 -2.06
CA LYS A 36 1.25 -6.59 -3.12
C LYS A 36 0.74 -5.39 -3.91
N TYR A 37 0.31 -4.34 -3.22
CA TYR A 37 -0.24 -3.15 -3.87
C TYR A 37 0.76 -2.44 -4.78
N ILE A 38 2.01 -2.25 -4.32
CA ILE A 38 3.02 -1.59 -5.15
C ILE A 38 3.36 -2.44 -6.38
N SER A 39 3.43 -3.77 -6.22
CA SER A 39 3.66 -4.68 -7.35
C SER A 39 2.51 -4.65 -8.34
N ASP A 40 1.27 -4.73 -7.87
CA ASP A 40 0.10 -4.68 -8.76
C ASP A 40 0.00 -3.34 -9.49
N SER A 41 0.24 -2.24 -8.77
CA SER A 41 0.24 -0.89 -9.38
C SER A 41 1.32 -0.77 -10.46
N PHE A 42 2.50 -1.36 -10.22
CA PHE A 42 3.57 -1.43 -11.20
C PHE A 42 3.18 -2.27 -12.42
N ASP A 43 2.63 -3.47 -12.20
CA ASP A 43 2.21 -4.38 -13.28
C ASP A 43 1.07 -3.78 -14.12
N THR A 44 0.09 -3.14 -13.48
CA THR A 44 -0.99 -2.41 -14.17
C THR A 44 -0.42 -1.28 -15.02
N ARG A 45 0.51 -0.49 -14.48
CA ARG A 45 1.13 0.61 -15.23
C ARG A 45 1.98 0.09 -16.39
N ARG A 46 2.73 -0.99 -16.19
CA ARG A 46 3.52 -1.62 -17.25
C ARG A 46 2.61 -2.11 -18.38
N ALA A 47 1.49 -2.76 -18.05
CA ALA A 47 0.50 -3.22 -19.04
C ALA A 47 -0.20 -2.06 -19.76
N GLU A 48 -0.44 -0.94 -19.07
CA GLU A 48 -0.94 0.30 -19.69
C GLU A 48 0.07 0.84 -20.70
N LEU A 49 1.34 1.02 -20.30
CA LEU A 49 2.41 1.52 -21.17
C LEU A 49 2.59 0.64 -22.41
N THR A 50 2.59 -0.69 -22.24
CA THR A 50 2.66 -1.62 -23.38
C THR A 50 1.54 -1.40 -24.40
N LYS A 51 0.32 -1.06 -23.94
CA LYS A 51 -0.80 -0.74 -24.85
C LYS A 51 -0.62 0.62 -25.52
N ARG A 52 -0.16 1.63 -24.77
CA ARG A 52 0.02 3.00 -25.27
C ARG A 52 1.15 3.09 -26.29
N PHE A 53 2.24 2.38 -26.05
CA PHE A 53 3.36 2.27 -27.00
C PHE A 53 2.94 1.62 -28.33
N ALA A 54 1.91 0.78 -28.33
CA ALA A 54 1.39 0.11 -29.52
C ALA A 54 0.23 0.84 -30.21
N ASP A 55 -0.30 1.93 -29.64
CA ASP A 55 -1.44 2.67 -30.18
C ASP A 55 -0.95 3.88 -30.97
N GLU A 56 -1.07 3.85 -32.30
CA GLU A 56 -0.66 4.93 -33.23
C GLU A 56 -1.30 6.29 -32.91
N SER A 57 -2.41 6.30 -32.16
CA SER A 57 -3.12 7.52 -31.76
C SER A 57 -2.73 8.08 -30.40
N ASP A 58 -1.89 7.37 -29.64
CA ASP A 58 -1.41 7.80 -28.32
C ASP A 58 -0.10 8.60 -28.43
N ASP A 59 0.08 9.58 -27.55
CA ASP A 59 1.28 10.42 -27.49
C ASP A 59 2.57 9.62 -27.17
N TYR A 60 2.44 8.44 -26.56
CA TYR A 60 3.58 7.56 -26.27
C TYR A 60 3.86 6.53 -27.37
N PHE A 61 3.17 6.57 -28.52
CA PHE A 61 3.38 5.59 -29.58
C PHE A 61 4.86 5.46 -29.98
N LEU A 62 5.36 4.21 -30.01
CA LEU A 62 6.72 3.90 -30.43
C LEU A 62 6.71 3.49 -31.91
N HIS A 63 7.27 4.35 -32.76
CA HIS A 63 7.51 4.01 -34.16
C HIS A 63 8.53 2.87 -34.27
N ASP A 64 8.25 1.90 -35.15
CA ASP A 64 9.12 0.73 -35.40
C ASP A 64 9.48 -0.06 -34.12
N CYS A 65 8.53 -0.15 -33.18
CA CYS A 65 8.69 -0.90 -31.93
C CYS A 65 8.93 -2.39 -32.18
N ASP A 66 10.13 -2.87 -31.87
CA ASP A 66 10.43 -4.29 -31.69
C ASP A 66 10.40 -4.67 -30.19
N ASP A 67 10.55 -5.96 -29.91
CA ASP A 67 10.50 -6.49 -28.54
C ASP A 67 11.66 -5.95 -27.66
N GLU A 68 12.79 -5.60 -28.27
CA GLU A 68 13.98 -5.09 -27.56
C GLU A 68 13.78 -3.63 -27.14
N LEU A 69 13.32 -2.77 -28.06
CA LEU A 69 12.98 -1.38 -27.77
C LEU A 69 11.84 -1.28 -26.77
N LEU A 70 10.82 -2.14 -26.91
CA LEU A 70 9.71 -2.20 -25.95
C LEU A 70 10.22 -2.52 -24.54
N ALA A 71 11.14 -3.48 -24.41
CA ALA A 71 11.71 -3.85 -23.13
C ALA A 71 12.54 -2.71 -22.52
N GLU A 72 13.32 -2.00 -23.33
CA GLU A 72 14.10 -0.84 -22.90
C GLU A 72 13.21 0.32 -22.42
N GLU A 73 12.18 0.68 -23.18
CA GLU A 73 11.26 1.77 -22.84
C GLU A 73 10.44 1.46 -21.59
N LEU A 74 10.05 0.20 -21.36
CA LEU A 74 9.37 -0.21 -20.13
C LEU A 74 10.29 -0.15 -18.89
N GLU A 75 11.61 -0.02 -19.08
CA GLU A 75 12.58 0.17 -17.99
C GLU A 75 12.86 1.65 -17.68
N ASP A 76 12.26 2.58 -18.42
CA ASP A 76 12.31 4.00 -18.07
C ASP A 76 11.42 4.29 -16.85
N ARG A 77 12.09 4.72 -15.78
CA ARG A 77 11.50 5.03 -14.47
C ARG A 77 10.58 6.26 -14.53
N ASP A 78 10.76 7.16 -15.48
CA ASP A 78 10.03 8.42 -15.53
C ASP A 78 8.55 8.20 -15.86
N TYR A 79 8.23 7.19 -16.70
CA TYR A 79 6.85 6.75 -16.98
C TYR A 79 6.07 6.28 -15.75
N TYR A 80 6.77 5.85 -14.69
CA TYR A 80 6.16 5.43 -13.44
C TYR A 80 6.06 6.59 -12.45
N LYS A 81 7.11 7.42 -12.36
CA LYS A 81 7.14 8.58 -11.47
C LYS A 81 6.06 9.61 -11.80
N GLU A 82 5.76 9.84 -13.09
CA GLU A 82 4.76 10.82 -13.52
C GLU A 82 3.35 10.55 -12.94
N VAL A 83 3.01 9.27 -12.77
CA VAL A 83 1.73 8.82 -12.21
C VAL A 83 1.82 8.41 -10.74
N ASN A 84 2.96 8.65 -10.09
CA ASN A 84 3.26 8.26 -8.70
C ASN A 84 3.18 6.75 -8.44
N VAL A 85 3.59 5.95 -9.43
CA VAL A 85 3.81 4.52 -9.26
C VAL A 85 5.26 4.28 -8.81
N PHE A 86 5.45 3.45 -7.80
CA PHE A 86 6.78 3.08 -7.33
C PHE A 86 7.42 2.09 -8.31
N TRP A 87 8.72 2.21 -8.50
CA TRP A 87 9.48 1.27 -9.31
C TRP A 87 9.65 -0.05 -8.55
N VAL A 88 9.38 -1.18 -9.20
CA VAL A 88 9.48 -2.51 -8.58
C VAL A 88 10.42 -3.40 -9.40
N PRO A 89 11.64 -3.66 -8.90
CA PRO A 89 12.58 -4.59 -9.53
C PRO A 89 11.98 -5.97 -9.74
N GLU A 90 12.42 -6.69 -10.76
CA GLU A 90 11.86 -8.00 -11.13
C GLU A 90 11.86 -9.00 -9.98
N ALA A 91 12.96 -9.07 -9.22
CA ALA A 91 13.08 -9.94 -8.04
C ALA A 91 12.11 -9.58 -6.90
N ALA A 92 11.69 -8.31 -6.84
CA ALA A 92 10.78 -7.78 -5.84
C ALA A 92 9.30 -7.82 -6.27
N ARG A 93 9.00 -8.21 -7.52
CA ARG A 93 7.62 -8.34 -8.01
C ARG A 93 6.88 -9.44 -7.24
N TRP A 94 5.60 -9.22 -6.97
CA TRP A 94 4.77 -10.13 -6.20
C TRP A 94 4.70 -11.53 -6.82
N ALA A 95 4.69 -11.62 -8.15
CA ALA A 95 4.69 -12.90 -8.86
C ALA A 95 5.90 -13.78 -8.48
N ALA A 96 7.09 -13.19 -8.36
CA ALA A 96 8.32 -13.89 -7.96
C ALA A 96 8.24 -14.36 -6.49
N LEU A 97 7.76 -13.49 -5.60
CA LEU A 97 7.58 -13.82 -4.18
C LEU A 97 6.53 -14.93 -3.98
N ARG A 98 5.42 -14.86 -4.71
CA ARG A 98 4.36 -15.88 -4.69
C ARG A 98 4.87 -17.23 -5.20
N ALA A 99 5.65 -17.25 -6.28
CA ALA A 99 6.25 -18.48 -6.78
C ALA A 99 7.20 -19.12 -5.74
N ALA A 100 7.86 -18.30 -4.92
CA ALA A 100 8.73 -18.73 -3.84
C ALA A 100 8.01 -18.94 -2.50
N ALA A 101 6.69 -18.77 -2.40
CA ALA A 101 5.97 -18.73 -1.11
C ALA A 101 6.16 -19.99 -0.24
N LYS A 102 6.34 -21.15 -0.88
CA LYS A 102 6.54 -22.44 -0.20
C LYS A 102 7.99 -22.72 0.19
N GLN A 103 8.92 -21.85 -0.19
CA GLN A 103 10.34 -22.03 0.10
C GLN A 103 10.64 -21.63 1.55
N PRO A 104 11.56 -22.35 2.23
CA PRO A 104 11.92 -22.05 3.62
C PRO A 104 12.61 -20.69 3.77
N ASP A 105 13.20 -20.15 2.71
CA ASP A 105 13.88 -18.85 2.68
C ASP A 105 12.97 -17.68 2.29
N ILE A 106 11.64 -17.88 2.22
CA ILE A 106 10.68 -16.84 1.81
C ILE A 106 10.80 -15.55 2.63
N GLY A 107 11.05 -15.65 3.94
CA GLY A 107 11.23 -14.47 4.80
C GLY A 107 12.42 -13.61 4.37
N LYS A 108 13.53 -14.26 3.99
CA LYS A 108 14.72 -13.55 3.48
C LYS A 108 14.43 -12.92 2.11
N ARG A 109 13.74 -13.62 1.22
CA ARG A 109 13.36 -13.09 -0.10
C ARG A 109 12.48 -11.85 0.01
N ILE A 110 11.55 -11.81 0.97
CA ILE A 110 10.73 -10.63 1.22
C ILE A 110 11.60 -9.48 1.76
N ASP A 111 12.51 -9.74 2.70
CA ASP A 111 13.42 -8.73 3.23
C ASP A 111 14.32 -8.13 2.13
N ASP A 112 14.87 -8.99 1.26
CA ASP A 112 15.71 -8.60 0.12
C ASP A 112 14.90 -7.77 -0.90
N ALA A 113 13.69 -8.22 -1.25
CA ALA A 113 12.79 -7.49 -2.15
C ALA A 113 12.44 -6.08 -1.62
N LEU A 114 12.14 -5.96 -0.33
CA LEU A 114 11.84 -4.67 0.30
C LEU A 114 13.08 -3.76 0.32
N ALA A 115 14.28 -4.31 0.51
CA ALA A 115 15.52 -3.55 0.44
C ALA A 115 15.79 -3.02 -0.97
N GLU A 116 15.55 -3.82 -2.01
CA GLU A 116 15.67 -3.39 -3.41
C GLU A 116 14.66 -2.28 -3.75
N ILE A 117 13.40 -2.45 -3.33
CA ILE A 117 12.37 -1.41 -3.51
C ILE A 117 12.77 -0.11 -2.81
N GLU A 118 13.29 -0.15 -1.59
CA GLU A 118 13.77 1.07 -0.91
C GLU A 118 14.96 1.71 -1.61
N GLY A 119 15.84 0.90 -2.22
CA GLY A 119 16.99 1.37 -2.99
C GLY A 119 16.57 2.19 -4.22
N GLU A 120 15.54 1.73 -4.93
CA GLU A 120 15.02 2.38 -6.13
C GLU A 120 14.05 3.52 -5.82
N ASN A 121 13.45 3.54 -4.63
CA ASN A 121 12.41 4.50 -4.26
C ASN A 121 12.79 5.28 -2.99
N PRO A 122 13.47 6.45 -3.12
CA PRO A 122 13.93 7.25 -1.98
C PRO A 122 12.82 7.63 -0.98
N LYS A 123 11.57 7.77 -1.46
CA LYS A 123 10.40 8.08 -0.62
C LYS A 123 10.04 6.96 0.37
N LEU A 124 10.44 5.71 0.10
CA LEU A 124 10.14 4.55 0.94
C LEU A 124 11.25 4.21 1.95
N LYS A 125 12.39 4.90 1.87
CA LYS A 125 13.58 4.60 2.68
C LYS A 125 13.27 4.65 4.18
N GLY A 126 13.38 3.50 4.85
CA GLY A 126 13.17 3.36 6.29
C GLY A 126 11.71 3.34 6.73
N ILE A 127 10.76 3.26 5.79
CA ILE A 127 9.33 3.12 6.08
C ILE A 127 8.95 1.64 6.19
N LEU A 128 9.59 0.78 5.39
CA LEU A 128 9.23 -0.63 5.28
C LEU A 128 9.98 -1.46 6.34
N ASP A 129 9.21 -2.22 7.12
CA ASP A 129 9.76 -3.17 8.08
C ASP A 129 10.33 -4.39 7.33
N LYS A 130 11.60 -4.72 7.59
CA LYS A 130 12.38 -5.78 6.90
C LYS A 130 12.82 -6.86 7.89
N ARG A 131 11.87 -7.35 8.69
CA ARG A 131 12.11 -8.36 9.74
C ARG A 131 11.36 -9.67 9.47
N TYR A 132 11.09 -9.99 8.20
CA TYR A 132 10.35 -11.20 7.83
C TYR A 132 11.16 -12.47 8.08
N ALA A 133 12.47 -12.48 7.81
CA ALA A 133 13.34 -13.62 8.11
C ALA A 133 13.52 -13.88 9.61
N ARG A 134 13.25 -12.87 10.44
CA ARG A 134 13.36 -12.95 11.91
C ARG A 134 12.00 -13.10 12.59
N ALA A 135 10.92 -13.12 11.83
CA ALA A 135 9.58 -13.28 12.36
C ALA A 135 9.48 -14.63 13.06
N GLN A 136 9.01 -14.63 14.31
CA GLN A 136 8.74 -15.86 15.07
C GLN A 136 7.44 -16.53 14.61
N LEU A 137 7.32 -16.77 13.30
CA LEU A 137 6.22 -17.53 12.71
C LEU A 137 6.67 -18.97 12.49
N PRO A 138 5.78 -19.96 12.73
CA PRO A 138 6.06 -21.33 12.35
C PRO A 138 6.37 -21.48 10.86
N ASP A 139 7.19 -22.47 10.51
CA ASP A 139 7.54 -22.77 9.13
C ASP A 139 6.27 -22.93 8.26
N GLY A 140 6.31 -22.34 7.06
CA GLY A 140 5.19 -22.36 6.11
C GLY A 140 4.10 -21.31 6.37
N LYS A 141 3.96 -20.76 7.59
CA LYS A 141 2.90 -19.75 7.88
C LYS A 141 3.10 -18.45 7.11
N LEU A 142 4.34 -18.03 6.90
CA LEU A 142 4.63 -16.85 6.08
C LEU A 142 4.24 -17.09 4.61
N GLY A 143 4.45 -18.30 4.09
CA GLY A 143 3.99 -18.70 2.76
C GLY A 143 2.46 -18.71 2.65
N GLU A 144 1.76 -19.27 3.63
CA GLU A 144 0.30 -19.21 3.72
C GLU A 144 -0.21 -17.76 3.75
N LEU A 145 0.52 -16.86 4.41
CA LEU A 145 0.18 -15.43 4.45
C LEU A 145 0.37 -14.76 3.09
N VAL A 146 1.43 -15.09 2.35
CA VAL A 146 1.63 -14.64 0.96
C VAL A 146 0.50 -15.15 0.06
N ASP A 147 0.11 -16.42 0.19
CA ASP A 147 -1.01 -16.98 -0.58
C ASP A 147 -2.34 -16.29 -0.22
N LEU A 148 -2.56 -15.99 1.06
CA LEU A 148 -3.74 -15.25 1.52
C LEU A 148 -3.79 -13.84 0.91
N VAL A 149 -2.69 -13.08 1.00
CA VAL A 149 -2.61 -11.72 0.43
C VAL A 149 -2.75 -11.76 -1.09
N SER A 150 -2.33 -12.86 -1.75
CA SER A 150 -2.53 -13.04 -3.19
C SER A 150 -3.98 -13.14 -3.62
N THR A 151 -4.92 -13.43 -2.70
CA THR A 151 -6.36 -13.42 -2.99
C THR A 151 -6.95 -12.01 -3.09
N ILE A 152 -6.21 -10.99 -2.65
CA ILE A 152 -6.62 -9.60 -2.73
C ILE A 152 -6.43 -9.14 -4.17
N GLY A 153 -7.55 -8.97 -4.88
CA GLY A 153 -7.56 -8.30 -6.18
C GLY A 153 -7.71 -6.79 -5.99
N PHE A 154 -6.68 -6.03 -6.36
CA PHE A 154 -6.74 -4.57 -6.37
C PHE A 154 -7.46 -4.00 -7.62
N GLY A 155 -7.99 -4.84 -8.50
CA GLY A 155 -8.72 -4.38 -9.68
C GLY A 155 -7.82 -3.95 -10.84
N GLU A 156 -8.43 -3.53 -11.94
CA GLU A 156 -7.72 -3.33 -13.22
C GLU A 156 -7.17 -1.91 -13.42
N ASN A 157 -7.60 -0.95 -12.59
CA ASN A 157 -7.18 0.44 -12.70
C ASN A 157 -6.71 1.01 -11.35
N ALA A 158 -5.77 1.95 -11.42
CA ALA A 158 -5.08 2.48 -10.25
C ALA A 158 -6.01 3.14 -9.21
N SER A 159 -7.16 3.68 -9.64
CA SER A 159 -8.12 4.30 -8.71
C SER A 159 -8.86 3.26 -7.88
N GLN A 160 -9.35 2.18 -8.49
CA GLN A 160 -9.99 1.10 -7.75
C GLN A 160 -8.99 0.38 -6.85
N ALA A 161 -7.75 0.20 -7.31
CA ALA A 161 -6.67 -0.38 -6.51
C ALA A 161 -6.37 0.39 -5.24
N ARG A 162 -6.28 1.71 -5.34
CA ARG A 162 -6.06 2.59 -4.19
C ARG A 162 -7.22 2.53 -3.20
N ASP A 163 -8.47 2.54 -3.68
CA ASP A 163 -9.63 2.49 -2.79
C ASP A 163 -9.73 1.13 -2.07
N VAL A 164 -9.58 0.02 -2.78
CA VAL A 164 -9.59 -1.33 -2.19
C VAL A 164 -8.46 -1.47 -1.17
N LEU A 165 -7.24 -1.03 -1.49
CA LEU A 165 -6.12 -1.01 -0.54
C LEU A 165 -6.46 -0.19 0.70
N GLY A 166 -6.86 1.06 0.53
CA GLY A 166 -7.14 1.95 1.65
C GLY A 166 -8.17 1.35 2.60
N GLN A 167 -9.24 0.79 2.06
CA GLN A 167 -10.29 0.16 2.86
C GLN A 167 -9.83 -1.13 3.58
N VAL A 168 -9.02 -1.98 2.93
CA VAL A 168 -8.45 -3.17 3.57
C VAL A 168 -7.45 -2.75 4.64
N TYR A 169 -6.57 -1.81 4.35
CA TYR A 169 -5.53 -1.32 5.25
C TYR A 169 -6.14 -0.65 6.51
N GLU A 170 -7.13 0.24 6.32
CA GLU A 170 -7.90 0.86 7.42
C GLU A 170 -8.60 -0.21 8.29
N TYR A 171 -9.21 -1.22 7.67
CA TYR A 171 -9.88 -2.29 8.40
C TYR A 171 -8.90 -3.09 9.25
N PHE A 172 -7.77 -3.51 8.68
CA PHE A 172 -6.73 -4.25 9.42
C PHE A 172 -6.15 -3.41 10.55
N LEU A 173 -5.87 -2.12 10.34
CA LEU A 173 -5.45 -1.19 11.39
C LEU A 173 -6.46 -1.14 12.54
N GLY A 174 -7.76 -1.02 12.24
CA GLY A 174 -8.81 -0.99 13.26
C GLY A 174 -8.94 -2.30 14.03
N GLN A 175 -8.80 -3.44 13.35
CA GLN A 175 -8.80 -4.76 13.99
C GLN A 175 -7.58 -4.96 14.89
N PHE A 176 -6.38 -4.62 14.43
CA PHE A 176 -5.17 -4.67 15.24
C PHE A 176 -5.22 -3.75 16.45
N ALA A 177 -5.73 -2.52 16.30
CA ALA A 177 -5.91 -1.60 17.43
C ALA A 177 -6.89 -2.16 18.47
N SER A 178 -7.94 -2.85 18.03
CA SER A 178 -8.89 -3.52 18.91
C SER A 178 -8.28 -4.71 19.64
N ALA A 179 -7.46 -5.50 18.93
CA ALA A 179 -6.80 -6.70 19.46
C ALA A 179 -5.65 -6.37 20.44
N GLU A 180 -4.89 -5.29 20.20
CA GLU A 180 -3.82 -4.83 21.09
C GLU A 180 -4.35 -4.29 22.44
N GLY A 181 -5.66 -4.05 22.58
CA GLY A 181 -6.27 -3.54 23.82
C GLY A 181 -5.87 -2.10 24.19
N LYS A 182 -5.02 -1.44 23.37
CA LYS A 182 -4.60 -0.04 23.53
C LYS A 182 -5.70 0.89 23.01
N LYS A 183 -6.75 1.09 23.81
CA LYS A 183 -7.90 1.98 23.53
C LYS A 183 -7.58 3.49 23.50
N GLY A 184 -6.33 3.88 23.24
CA GLY A 184 -5.87 5.27 23.26
C GLY A 184 -5.75 5.86 21.85
N GLY A 185 -6.30 7.06 21.64
CA GLY A 185 -6.31 7.78 20.36
C GLY A 185 -4.95 8.11 19.73
N GLN A 186 -3.83 7.67 20.30
CA GLN A 186 -2.49 7.80 19.73
C GLN A 186 -2.22 6.81 18.59
N PHE A 187 -2.91 5.66 18.55
CA PHE A 187 -2.63 4.60 17.56
C PHE A 187 -3.67 4.52 16.44
N TYR A 188 -4.95 4.66 16.77
CA TYR A 188 -6.04 4.61 15.80
C TYR A 188 -7.25 5.40 16.33
N THR A 189 -7.85 6.22 15.46
CA THR A 189 -9.09 6.94 15.76
C THR A 189 -10.24 6.32 14.94
N PRO A 190 -11.35 5.88 15.55
CA PRO A 190 -12.48 5.31 14.82
C PRO A 190 -13.00 6.22 13.69
N ALA A 191 -13.31 5.61 12.55
CA ALA A 191 -13.75 6.33 11.35
C ALA A 191 -14.96 7.26 11.58
N SER A 192 -15.89 6.89 12.46
CA SER A 192 -17.05 7.74 12.81
C SER A 192 -16.64 9.07 13.44
N ILE A 193 -15.65 9.05 14.34
CA ILE A 193 -15.12 10.24 15.02
C ILE A 193 -14.36 11.10 14.01
N VAL A 194 -13.45 10.50 13.25
CA VAL A 194 -12.66 11.18 12.22
C VAL A 194 -13.58 11.84 11.18
N LYS A 195 -14.59 11.12 10.67
CA LYS A 195 -15.57 11.64 9.71
C LYS A 195 -16.34 12.83 10.28
N THR A 196 -16.70 12.77 11.55
CA THR A 196 -17.41 13.86 12.23
C THR A 196 -16.51 15.08 12.36
N LEU A 197 -15.27 14.90 12.82
CA LEU A 197 -14.30 16.00 12.97
C LEU A 197 -13.99 16.67 11.62
N VAL A 198 -13.72 15.88 10.58
CA VAL A 198 -13.45 16.41 9.24
C VAL A 198 -14.68 17.14 8.67
N ALA A 199 -15.89 16.59 8.85
CA ALA A 199 -17.11 17.26 8.40
C ALA A 199 -17.38 18.59 9.13
N VAL A 200 -17.01 18.68 10.42
CA VAL A 200 -17.09 19.92 11.20
C VAL A 200 -16.03 20.93 10.76
N LEU A 201 -14.81 20.48 10.48
CA LEU A 201 -13.71 21.36 10.05
C LEU A 201 -13.85 21.82 8.59
N ALA A 202 -14.49 21.01 7.74
CA ALA A 202 -14.71 21.28 6.32
C ALA A 202 -13.46 21.81 5.57
N PRO A 203 -12.36 21.02 5.50
CA PRO A 203 -11.10 21.49 4.92
C PRO A 203 -11.19 21.57 3.39
N HIS A 204 -11.66 22.71 2.87
CA HIS A 204 -11.75 22.97 1.42
C HIS A 204 -10.45 23.53 0.82
N HIS A 205 -9.63 24.22 1.62
CA HIS A 205 -8.34 24.78 1.21
C HIS A 205 -7.41 24.97 2.41
N GLY A 206 -6.11 25.11 2.18
CA GLY A 206 -5.10 25.46 3.18
C GLY A 206 -4.22 24.29 3.64
N LYS A 207 -3.71 24.34 4.87
CA LYS A 207 -2.85 23.30 5.43
C LYS A 207 -3.61 22.48 6.45
N VAL A 208 -3.71 21.17 6.24
CA VAL A 208 -4.25 20.24 7.24
C VAL A 208 -3.08 19.72 8.06
N TYR A 209 -3.14 19.99 9.37
CA TYR A 209 -2.10 19.65 10.32
C TYR A 209 -2.69 18.82 11.46
N ASP A 210 -2.10 17.65 11.68
CA ASP A 210 -2.41 16.79 12.83
C ASP A 210 -1.09 16.51 13.58
N PRO A 211 -0.90 17.09 14.79
CA PRO A 211 0.32 16.91 15.58
C PRO A 211 0.49 15.51 16.16
N CYS A 212 -0.58 14.70 16.18
CA CYS A 212 -0.63 13.37 16.79
C CYS A 212 -1.35 12.37 15.86
N CYS A 213 -1.00 12.39 14.58
CA CYS A 213 -1.80 11.76 13.52
C CYS A 213 -1.97 10.23 13.61
N GLY A 214 -1.19 9.54 14.46
CA GLY A 214 -1.26 8.08 14.61
C GLY A 214 -1.16 7.38 13.25
N SER A 215 -2.19 6.60 12.90
CA SER A 215 -2.30 5.90 11.61
C SER A 215 -2.66 6.79 10.41
N GLY A 216 -2.78 8.12 10.58
CA GLY A 216 -3.08 9.08 9.51
C GLY A 216 -4.55 9.16 9.11
N GLY A 217 -5.48 8.65 9.91
CA GLY A 217 -6.91 8.57 9.56
C GLY A 217 -7.55 9.93 9.23
N MET A 218 -7.12 11.01 9.90
CA MET A 218 -7.58 12.37 9.62
C MET A 218 -7.24 12.83 8.20
N PHE A 219 -6.10 12.42 7.64
CA PHE A 219 -5.70 12.79 6.29
C PHE A 219 -6.53 12.06 5.24
N VAL A 220 -6.67 10.73 5.39
CA VAL A 220 -7.47 9.91 4.47
C VAL A 220 -8.91 10.41 4.41
N GLN A 221 -9.49 10.76 5.57
CA GLN A 221 -10.85 11.27 5.61
C GLN A 221 -10.99 12.70 5.08
N SER A 222 -9.94 13.52 5.21
CA SER A 222 -9.91 14.85 4.60
C SER A 222 -9.88 14.78 3.07
N GLU A 223 -9.10 13.87 2.49
CA GLU A 223 -9.12 13.61 1.04
C GLU A 223 -10.52 13.15 0.58
N LYS A 224 -11.10 12.16 1.26
CA LYS A 224 -12.48 11.69 0.99
C LYS A 224 -13.52 12.81 1.09
N PHE A 225 -13.35 13.75 2.02
CA PHE A 225 -14.23 14.91 2.16
C PHE A 225 -14.13 15.84 0.94
N ILE A 226 -12.91 16.16 0.50
CA ILE A 226 -12.68 17.01 -0.67
C ILE A 226 -13.29 16.38 -1.93
N GLU A 227 -13.05 15.08 -2.16
CA GLU A 227 -13.62 14.34 -3.30
C GLU A 227 -15.15 14.35 -3.28
N ALA A 228 -15.76 14.10 -2.12
CA ALA A 228 -17.22 14.11 -1.96
C ALA A 228 -17.87 15.49 -2.20
N HIS A 229 -17.08 16.57 -2.10
CA HIS A 229 -17.54 17.95 -2.35
C HIS A 229 -17.00 18.52 -3.67
N GLY A 230 -16.50 17.67 -4.57
CA GLY A 230 -16.10 18.04 -5.93
C GLY A 230 -14.73 18.73 -6.05
N GLY A 231 -13.93 18.74 -4.99
CA GLY A 231 -12.56 19.26 -5.02
C GLY A 231 -11.55 18.19 -5.44
N ASN A 232 -10.33 18.62 -5.79
CA ASN A 232 -9.21 17.72 -6.12
C ASN A 232 -8.25 17.62 -4.92
N PRO A 233 -8.15 16.46 -4.22
CA PRO A 233 -7.33 16.32 -3.02
C PRO A 233 -5.81 16.34 -3.28
N ARG A 234 -5.38 16.41 -4.55
CA ARG A 234 -3.96 16.33 -4.90
C ARG A 234 -3.14 17.50 -4.32
N PRO A 235 -1.90 17.24 -3.85
CA PRO A 235 -1.06 18.18 -3.09
C PRO A 235 -0.61 19.45 -3.84
N LYS A 236 -1.06 19.66 -5.08
CA LYS A 236 -0.71 20.84 -5.90
C LYS A 236 -1.85 21.86 -6.07
N ALA A 237 -3.07 21.61 -5.59
CA ALA A 237 -4.17 22.55 -5.84
C ALA A 237 -4.68 23.25 -4.58
N ASP A 238 -5.17 22.54 -3.56
CA ASP A 238 -5.97 23.23 -2.53
C ASP A 238 -5.59 22.90 -1.08
N VAL A 239 -5.11 21.69 -0.78
CA VAL A 239 -4.81 21.26 0.60
C VAL A 239 -3.44 20.58 0.72
N ILE A 240 -2.62 21.06 1.67
CA ILE A 240 -1.30 20.48 1.99
C ILE A 240 -1.37 19.74 3.34
N PHE A 241 -1.11 18.45 3.32
CA PHE A 241 -1.03 17.62 4.53
C PHE A 241 0.37 17.68 5.14
N THR A 242 0.46 18.02 6.43
CA THR A 242 1.74 18.09 7.13
C THR A 242 1.71 17.23 8.39
N LEU A 243 2.67 16.29 8.51
CA LEU A 243 2.85 15.46 9.70
C LEU A 243 3.59 16.27 10.78
N GLY A 244 2.99 16.40 11.97
CA GLY A 244 3.70 16.91 13.15
C GLY A 244 4.60 15.82 13.73
N LYS A 245 5.88 16.12 13.96
CA LYS A 245 6.67 15.30 14.88
C LYS A 245 6.10 15.49 16.28
N PRO A 246 5.90 14.42 17.08
CA PRO A 246 5.51 14.59 18.46
C PRO A 246 6.55 15.48 19.16
N PRO A 247 6.14 16.42 20.04
CA PRO A 247 7.09 17.18 20.84
C PRO A 247 7.96 16.19 21.61
N ARG A 248 9.29 16.37 21.52
CA ARG A 248 10.22 15.62 22.39
C ARG A 248 9.94 16.08 23.81
N LEU A 249 9.34 15.22 24.62
CA LEU A 249 9.37 15.33 26.08
C LEU A 249 10.78 15.02 26.57
#